data_AF-A0A974YUM1-F1
#
_entry.id   AF-A0A974YUM1-F1
#
_cell.length_a   1.000
_cell.length_b   1.000
_cell.length_c   1.000
_cell.angle_alpha   90.00
_cell.angle_beta   90.00
_cell.angle_gamma   90.00
#
_symmetry.space_group_name_H-M   'P 1'
#
loop_
_entity.id
_entity.type
_entity.pdbx_description
1 polymer ?
#
loop_
_entity_poly.entity_id
_entity_poly.type
_entity_poly.pdbx_seq_one_letter_code
_entity_poly.pdbx_strand_id
1 'polypeptide(L)'
;MRYTLIILTLILTFSCKVKAQKNDLKIVCNESTKNDSDYSDVVIIKSCEFKNHSFKSIGTPDYKGRYSYDYELFSNDKDDTLKVNNSDFFNLNAKELEKLINDKLKAEFESNSKIPEISDCMSWIDFRYYKLNEFGISFTYKNQMEFNIDYGIGSACFNVSSSSVIMEISELEKYLK
;
A
#
# COMPACT_ATOMS: atom_id res chain seq x y z
N MET A 1 -28.80 34.28 -61.80
CA MET A 1 -28.86 34.56 -60.35
C MET A 1 -27.84 33.68 -59.65
N ARG A 2 -26.76 34.27 -59.10
CA ARG A 2 -25.72 33.54 -58.34
C ARG A 2 -26.12 33.53 -56.87
N TYR A 3 -26.28 32.35 -56.29
CA TYR A 3 -26.52 32.16 -54.87
C TYR A 3 -25.18 32.09 -54.13
N THR A 4 -24.91 33.06 -53.27
CA THR A 4 -23.81 33.00 -52.33
C THR A 4 -24.34 32.43 -51.02
N LEU A 5 -24.06 31.15 -50.74
CA LEU A 5 -24.31 30.56 -49.42
C LEU A 5 -23.17 30.98 -48.49
N ILE A 6 -23.49 31.75 -47.45
CA ILE A 6 -22.60 32.01 -46.32
C ILE A 6 -22.97 31.00 -45.24
N ILE A 7 -22.10 30.03 -44.97
CA ILE A 7 -22.25 29.07 -43.88
C ILE A 7 -21.70 29.71 -42.61
N LEU A 8 -22.60 30.06 -41.69
CA LEU A 8 -22.26 30.56 -40.36
C LEU A 8 -22.00 29.36 -39.43
N THR A 9 -20.74 28.98 -39.25
CA THR A 9 -20.36 27.92 -38.30
C THR A 9 -20.43 28.46 -36.87
N LEU A 10 -21.43 28.03 -36.11
CA LEU A 10 -21.60 28.30 -34.69
C LEU A 10 -20.60 27.41 -33.91
N ILE A 11 -19.51 28.00 -33.40
CA ILE A 11 -18.56 27.30 -32.53
C ILE A 11 -19.14 27.33 -31.11
N LEU A 12 -19.81 26.26 -30.72
CA LEU A 12 -20.19 26.00 -29.32
C LEU A 12 -18.92 25.69 -28.52
N THR A 13 -18.35 26.70 -27.89
CA THR A 13 -17.31 26.53 -26.87
C THR A 13 -17.95 25.95 -25.62
N PHE A 14 -18.00 24.62 -25.53
CA PHE A 14 -18.20 23.95 -24.26
C PHE A 14 -17.01 24.27 -23.36
N SER A 15 -17.13 25.31 -22.53
CA SER A 15 -16.30 25.45 -21.33
C SER A 15 -16.65 24.32 -20.39
N CYS A 16 -16.05 23.15 -20.59
CA CYS A 16 -15.84 22.22 -19.50
C CYS A 16 -14.95 22.95 -18.49
N LYS A 17 -15.57 23.54 -17.47
CA LYS A 17 -14.89 23.82 -16.21
C LYS A 17 -14.46 22.46 -15.68
N VAL A 18 -13.24 22.04 -16.05
CA VAL A 18 -12.53 20.99 -15.35
C VAL A 18 -12.42 21.49 -13.92
N LYS A 19 -13.30 20.99 -13.04
CA LYS A 19 -13.08 21.11 -11.60
C LYS A 19 -11.82 20.30 -11.32
N ALA A 20 -10.68 20.97 -11.38
CA ALA A 20 -9.51 20.53 -10.65
C ALA A 20 -9.85 20.67 -9.16
N GLN A 21 -10.50 19.65 -8.61
CA GLN A 21 -10.49 19.43 -7.18
C GLN A 21 -9.69 18.16 -6.95
N LYS A 22 -8.38 18.28 -7.16
CA LYS A 22 -7.43 17.37 -6.53
C LYS A 22 -7.36 17.85 -5.08
N ASN A 23 -8.26 17.33 -4.23
CA ASN A 23 -7.93 17.31 -2.80
C ASN A 23 -6.60 16.55 -2.75
N ASP A 24 -5.52 17.26 -2.45
CA ASP A 24 -4.22 16.64 -2.35
C ASP A 24 -4.31 15.71 -1.14
N LEU A 25 -4.49 14.41 -1.41
CA LEU A 25 -4.44 13.34 -0.41
C LEU A 25 -3.00 13.28 0.09
N LYS A 26 -2.66 14.24 0.94
CA LYS A 26 -1.29 14.50 1.34
C LYS A 26 -0.92 13.53 2.44
N ILE A 27 -0.16 12.52 2.06
CA ILE A 27 0.54 11.66 2.99
C ILE A 27 1.83 12.38 3.38
N VAL A 28 2.12 12.44 4.68
CA VAL A 28 3.37 13.04 5.19
C VAL A 28 4.14 11.96 5.92
N CYS A 29 5.25 11.52 5.35
CA CYS A 29 6.12 10.51 5.94
C CYS A 29 7.40 11.14 6.49
N ASN A 30 7.81 10.67 7.67
CA ASN A 30 9.11 10.91 8.25
C ASN A 30 9.79 9.57 8.53
N GLU A 31 11.10 9.52 8.27
CA GLU A 31 11.92 8.35 8.55
C GLU A 31 13.02 8.75 9.54
N SER A 32 13.32 7.84 10.46
CA SER A 32 14.35 8.00 11.47
C SER A 32 15.03 6.66 11.70
N THR A 33 16.23 6.70 12.26
CA THR A 33 17.00 5.51 12.60
C THR A 33 17.31 5.49 14.10
N LYS A 34 17.41 4.28 14.66
CA LYS A 34 17.75 4.06 16.06
C LYS A 34 18.87 3.02 16.15
N ASN A 35 19.95 3.38 16.85
CA ASN A 35 20.97 2.41 17.25
C ASN A 35 20.42 1.54 18.37
N ASP A 36 20.64 0.24 18.27
CA ASP A 36 20.19 -0.73 19.24
C ASP A 36 21.24 -1.85 19.32
N SER A 37 21.72 -2.15 20.53
CA SER A 37 22.90 -3.02 20.75
C SER A 37 22.68 -4.46 20.31
N ASP A 38 21.43 -4.84 20.14
CA ASP A 38 21.04 -6.21 19.79
C ASP A 38 21.18 -6.47 18.28
N TYR A 39 21.37 -5.42 17.48
CA TYR A 39 21.43 -5.51 16.02
C TYR A 39 22.77 -5.00 15.46
N SER A 40 23.19 -5.59 14.34
CA SER A 40 24.42 -5.20 13.65
C SER A 40 24.30 -3.91 12.83
N ASP A 41 23.07 -3.45 12.58
CA ASP A 41 22.75 -2.23 11.84
C ASP A 41 21.60 -1.49 12.55
N VAL A 42 21.29 -0.28 12.10
CA VAL A 42 20.26 0.56 12.70
C VAL A 42 18.86 0.02 12.44
N VAL A 43 17.98 0.17 13.44
CA VAL A 43 16.54 -0.01 13.26
C VAL A 43 16.00 1.18 12.49
N ILE A 44 15.23 0.94 11.43
CA ILE A 44 14.60 1.98 10.61
C ILE A 44 13.16 2.15 11.09
N ILE A 45 12.77 3.38 11.44
CA ILE A 45 11.40 3.70 11.85
C ILE A 45 10.86 4.73 10.87
N LYS A 46 9.83 4.34 10.13
CA LYS A 46 9.10 5.22 9.22
C LYS A 46 7.69 5.41 9.72
N SER A 47 7.29 6.66 9.90
CA SER A 47 5.94 7.06 10.31
C SER A 47 5.33 7.92 9.21
N CYS A 48 4.11 7.59 8.80
CA CYS A 48 3.36 8.30 7.78
C CYS A 48 2.00 8.71 8.33
N GLU A 49 1.70 10.01 8.27
CA GLU A 49 0.39 10.54 8.61
C GLU A 49 -0.49 10.57 7.36
N PHE A 50 -1.67 9.98 7.47
CA PHE A 50 -2.69 10.03 6.43
C PHE A 50 -4.09 10.09 7.05
N LYS A 51 -4.84 11.15 6.71
CA LYS A 51 -6.07 11.53 7.44
C LYS A 51 -5.75 11.66 8.94
N ASN A 52 -6.64 11.16 9.81
CA ASN A 52 -6.44 11.16 11.26
C ASN A 52 -5.74 9.89 11.76
N HIS A 53 -4.84 9.31 10.96
CA HIS A 53 -4.16 8.07 11.31
C HIS A 53 -2.66 8.16 11.08
N SER A 54 -1.91 7.53 11.98
CA SER A 54 -0.46 7.35 11.89
C SER A 54 -0.14 5.90 11.55
N PHE A 55 0.59 5.69 10.46
CA PHE A 55 1.04 4.39 10.00
C PHE A 55 2.53 4.29 10.26
N LYS A 56 2.94 3.27 11.01
CA LYS A 56 4.33 3.09 11.41
C LYS A 56 4.84 1.76 10.91
N SER A 57 5.97 1.78 10.21
CA SER A 57 6.73 0.58 9.84
C SER A 57 8.08 0.59 10.53
N ILE A 58 8.45 -0.52 11.15
CA ILE A 58 9.69 -0.71 11.90
C ILE A 58 10.50 -1.79 11.19
N GLY A 59 11.57 -1.37 10.51
CA GLY A 59 12.52 -2.26 9.87
C GLY A 59 13.62 -2.68 10.84
N THR A 60 13.70 -3.98 11.09
CA THR A 60 14.73 -4.59 11.94
C THR A 60 15.72 -5.37 11.08
N PRO A 61 17.02 -5.09 11.16
CA PRO A 61 18.02 -5.80 10.36
C PRO A 61 18.38 -7.15 10.99
N ASP A 62 18.67 -8.12 10.13
CA ASP A 62 19.36 -9.34 10.51
C ASP A 62 20.89 -9.19 10.41
N TYR A 63 21.63 -10.21 10.83
CA TYR A 63 23.10 -10.23 10.79
C TYR A 63 23.70 -10.13 9.37
N LYS A 64 22.88 -10.24 8.32
CA LYS A 64 23.29 -10.07 6.91
C LYS A 64 22.90 -8.69 6.37
N GLY A 65 22.37 -7.79 7.20
CA GLY A 65 21.89 -6.47 6.79
C GLY A 65 20.57 -6.50 6.00
N ARG A 66 19.82 -7.60 6.09
CA ARG A 66 18.49 -7.71 5.47
C ARG A 66 17.43 -7.29 6.47
N TYR A 67 16.38 -6.61 6.02
CA TYR A 67 15.37 -6.04 6.91
C TYR A 67 14.05 -6.83 6.87
N SER A 68 13.56 -7.20 8.05
CA SER A 68 12.16 -7.58 8.27
C SER A 68 11.39 -6.41 8.84
N TYR A 69 10.08 -6.34 8.59
CA TYR A 69 9.27 -5.18 8.97
C TYR A 69 8.07 -5.55 9.80
N ASP A 70 7.90 -4.84 10.92
CA ASP A 70 6.67 -4.80 11.70
C ASP A 70 5.86 -3.55 11.34
N TYR A 71 4.53 -3.66 11.43
CA TYR A 71 3.62 -2.59 11.03
C TYR A 71 2.60 -2.31 12.13
N GLU A 72 2.36 -1.02 12.38
CA GLU A 72 1.41 -0.56 13.37
C GLU A 72 0.56 0.58 12.80
N LEU A 73 -0.72 0.57 13.15
CA LEU A 73 -1.66 1.62 12.81
C LEU A 73 -2.21 2.26 14.09
N PHE A 74 -2.22 3.59 14.10
CA PHE A 74 -2.78 4.38 15.20
C PHE A 74 -3.84 5.34 14.66
N SER A 75 -4.91 5.51 15.42
CA SER A 75 -5.88 6.60 15.22
C SER A 75 -5.49 7.77 16.11
N ASN A 76 -5.42 8.97 15.53
CA ASN A 76 -5.19 10.22 16.22
C ASN A 76 -6.55 10.89 16.45
N ASP A 77 -7.10 10.75 17.66
CA ASP A 77 -8.23 11.59 18.09
C ASP A 77 -7.69 12.73 18.97
N LYS A 78 -8.47 13.81 19.15
CA LYS A 78 -7.99 15.10 19.66
C LYS A 78 -7.17 15.05 20.95
N ASP A 79 -7.38 14.04 21.80
CA ASP A 79 -6.73 13.90 23.10
C ASP A 79 -5.89 12.63 23.24
N ASP A 80 -5.96 11.67 22.31
CA ASP A 80 -5.33 10.35 22.44
C ASP A 80 -4.85 9.75 21.10
N THR A 81 -3.74 9.02 21.16
CA THR A 81 -3.25 8.17 20.06
C THR A 81 -3.42 6.71 20.44
N LEU A 82 -4.34 6.02 19.77
CA LEU A 82 -4.70 4.64 20.10
C LEU A 82 -4.30 3.70 18.97
N LYS A 83 -3.66 2.57 19.30
CA LYS A 83 -3.39 1.50 18.33
C LYS A 83 -4.72 0.88 17.89
N VAL A 84 -4.94 0.81 16.59
CA VAL A 84 -6.17 0.29 15.97
C VAL A 84 -5.84 -0.80 14.95
N ASN A 85 -6.85 -1.56 14.53
CA ASN A 85 -6.68 -2.54 13.47
C ASN A 85 -6.80 -1.89 12.09
N ASN A 86 -6.21 -2.51 11.07
CA ASN A 86 -6.34 -2.03 9.69
C ASN A 86 -7.81 -1.88 9.26
N SER A 87 -8.68 -2.82 9.65
CA SER A 87 -10.12 -2.78 9.38
C SER A 87 -10.80 -1.52 9.93
N ASP A 88 -10.22 -0.87 10.94
CA ASP A 88 -10.77 0.34 11.52
C ASP A 88 -10.56 1.57 10.60
N PHE A 89 -9.61 1.50 9.67
CA PHE A 89 -9.33 2.54 8.68
C PHE A 89 -10.22 2.46 7.42
N PHE A 90 -10.77 1.28 7.13
CA PHE A 90 -11.54 1.02 5.90
C PHE A 90 -13.05 0.91 6.16
N ASN A 91 -13.86 1.40 5.22
CA ASN A 91 -15.33 1.39 5.31
C ASN A 91 -15.93 0.00 5.01
N LEU A 92 -17.26 -0.10 4.88
CA LEU A 92 -17.95 -1.39 4.66
C LEU A 92 -17.55 -2.11 3.36
N ASN A 93 -17.00 -1.39 2.37
CA ASN A 93 -16.48 -1.97 1.13
C ASN A 93 -15.09 -2.63 1.32
N ALA A 94 -14.53 -2.62 2.52
CA ALA A 94 -13.25 -3.22 2.87
C ALA A 94 -13.12 -4.70 2.43
N LYS A 95 -14.22 -5.46 2.43
CA LYS A 95 -14.20 -6.86 1.95
C LYS A 95 -13.90 -6.98 0.45
N GLU A 96 -14.33 -6.00 -0.36
CA GLU A 96 -14.01 -5.96 -1.78
C GLU A 96 -12.53 -5.62 -1.98
N LEU A 97 -11.99 -4.66 -1.22
CA LEU A 97 -10.56 -4.35 -1.21
C LEU A 97 -9.72 -5.56 -0.79
N GLU A 98 -10.11 -6.24 0.28
CA GLU A 98 -9.44 -7.46 0.76
C GLU A 98 -9.37 -8.52 -0.33
N LYS A 99 -10.49 -8.76 -1.04
CA LYS A 99 -10.52 -9.68 -2.17
C LYS A 99 -9.57 -9.25 -3.29
N LEU A 100 -9.58 -7.96 -3.64
CA LEU A 100 -8.73 -7.42 -4.70
C LEU A 100 -7.23 -7.59 -4.38
N ILE A 101 -6.82 -7.35 -3.14
CA ILE A 101 -5.44 -7.55 -2.68
C ILE A 101 -5.06 -9.03 -2.78
N ASN A 102 -5.91 -9.92 -2.28
CA ASN A 102 -5.67 -11.37 -2.35
C ASN A 102 -5.60 -11.90 -3.78
N ASP A 103 -6.46 -11.42 -4.67
CA ASP A 103 -6.44 -11.81 -6.09
C ASP A 103 -5.10 -11.41 -6.75
N LYS A 104 -4.56 -10.21 -6.42
CA LYS A 104 -3.24 -9.76 -6.90
C LYS A 104 -2.10 -10.60 -6.31
N LEU A 105 -2.10 -10.83 -5.01
CA LEU A 105 -1.10 -11.68 -4.34
C LEU A 105 -1.09 -13.10 -4.90
N LYS A 106 -2.28 -13.67 -5.15
CA LYS A 106 -2.41 -15.01 -5.71
C LYS A 106 -1.83 -15.08 -7.12
N ALA A 107 -2.11 -14.10 -7.96
CA ALA A 107 -1.56 -14.06 -9.32
C ALA A 107 -0.02 -13.97 -9.31
N GLU A 108 0.54 -13.16 -8.41
CA GLU A 108 1.99 -13.09 -8.22
C GLU A 108 2.58 -14.41 -7.72
N PHE A 109 1.98 -14.99 -6.67
CA PHE A 109 2.37 -16.28 -6.13
C PHE A 109 2.40 -17.36 -7.21
N GLU A 110 1.32 -17.52 -7.97
CA GLU A 110 1.22 -18.50 -9.07
C GLU A 110 2.22 -18.24 -10.21
N SER A 111 2.61 -16.98 -10.43
CA SER A 111 3.67 -16.63 -11.36
C SER A 111 5.04 -17.06 -10.82
N ASN A 112 5.35 -16.72 -9.57
CA ASN A 112 6.61 -17.03 -8.92
C ASN A 112 6.82 -18.53 -8.72
N SER A 113 5.76 -19.30 -8.44
CA SER A 113 5.84 -20.76 -8.33
C SER A 113 6.27 -21.47 -9.61
N LYS A 114 6.24 -20.79 -10.77
CA LYS A 114 6.70 -21.33 -12.06
C LYS A 114 8.18 -21.07 -12.33
N ILE A 115 8.85 -20.26 -11.49
CA ILE A 115 10.26 -19.92 -11.63
C ILE A 115 11.10 -21.05 -11.01
N PRO A 116 11.87 -21.83 -11.81
CA PRO A 116 12.60 -22.99 -11.31
C PRO A 116 13.55 -22.66 -10.16
N GLU A 117 14.23 -21.51 -10.22
CA GLU A 117 15.28 -21.09 -9.30
C GLU A 117 14.79 -20.85 -7.86
N ILE A 118 13.49 -20.58 -7.67
CA ILE A 118 12.88 -20.32 -6.36
C ILE A 118 11.80 -21.34 -6.00
N SER A 119 11.59 -22.36 -6.83
CA SER A 119 10.49 -23.33 -6.69
C SER A 119 10.46 -24.04 -5.33
N ASP A 120 11.62 -24.45 -4.81
CA ASP A 120 11.74 -25.06 -3.49
C ASP A 120 11.24 -24.12 -2.39
N CYS A 121 11.63 -22.85 -2.42
CA CYS A 121 11.17 -21.85 -1.46
C CYS A 121 9.67 -21.55 -1.59
N MET A 122 9.17 -21.46 -2.82
CA MET A 122 7.75 -21.26 -3.08
C MET A 122 6.91 -22.43 -2.55
N SER A 123 7.44 -23.66 -2.54
CA SER A 123 6.75 -24.83 -2.01
C SER A 123 6.52 -24.81 -0.49
N TRP A 124 7.27 -23.98 0.24
CA TRP A 124 7.14 -23.83 1.69
C TRP A 124 6.09 -22.80 2.09
N ILE A 125 5.60 -22.01 1.14
CA ILE A 125 4.56 -21.00 1.37
C ILE A 125 3.19 -21.69 1.33
N ASP A 126 2.49 -21.66 2.46
CA ASP A 126 1.07 -22.02 2.51
C ASP A 126 0.20 -20.82 2.12
N PHE A 127 0.10 -20.58 0.80
CA PHE A 127 -0.69 -19.46 0.30
C PHE A 127 -2.16 -19.68 0.63
N ARG A 128 -2.73 -18.70 1.33
CA ARG A 128 -4.15 -18.68 1.68
C ARG A 128 -4.75 -17.31 1.44
N TYR A 129 -6.05 -17.22 1.65
CA TYR A 129 -6.70 -15.92 1.72
C TYR A 129 -6.34 -15.23 3.05
N TYR A 130 -5.87 -13.99 2.97
CA TYR A 130 -5.47 -13.15 4.11
C TYR A 130 -6.48 -12.04 4.36
N LYS A 131 -6.82 -11.82 5.63
CA LYS A 131 -7.71 -10.75 6.05
C LYS A 131 -6.97 -9.42 6.13
N LEU A 132 -7.71 -8.30 6.06
CA LEU A 132 -7.11 -6.96 6.11
C LEU A 132 -6.18 -6.72 7.30
N ASN A 133 -6.52 -7.27 8.47
CA ASN A 133 -5.73 -7.10 9.70
C ASN A 133 -4.46 -7.95 9.74
N GLU A 134 -4.25 -8.80 8.75
CA GLU A 134 -3.03 -9.62 8.60
C GLU A 134 -1.98 -8.91 7.73
N PHE A 135 -2.35 -7.84 7.03
CA PHE A 135 -1.40 -7.07 6.22
C PHE A 135 -0.66 -6.05 7.08
N GLY A 136 0.63 -5.87 6.78
CA GLY A 136 1.33 -4.65 7.13
C GLY A 136 0.95 -3.54 6.17
N ILE A 137 0.64 -2.34 6.67
CA ILE A 137 0.34 -1.18 5.81
C ILE A 137 1.45 -0.15 5.94
N SER A 138 2.01 0.23 4.80
CA SER A 138 2.98 1.32 4.67
C SER A 138 2.65 2.20 3.47
N PHE A 139 3.45 3.24 3.26
CA PHE A 139 3.35 4.10 2.09
C PHE A 139 4.66 4.20 1.35
N THR A 140 4.59 4.20 0.01
CA THR A 140 5.75 4.47 -0.84
C THR A 140 6.01 5.97 -0.90
N TYR A 141 7.20 6.38 -1.37
CA TYR A 141 7.51 7.80 -1.60
C TYR A 141 6.67 8.44 -2.72
N LYS A 142 5.85 7.67 -3.44
CA LYS A 142 4.98 8.15 -4.52
C LYS A 142 3.53 8.36 -4.07
N ASN A 143 3.28 8.44 -2.77
CA ASN A 143 1.92 8.53 -2.21
C ASN A 143 1.05 7.33 -2.63
N GLN A 144 1.61 6.12 -2.57
CA GLN A 144 0.87 4.87 -2.78
C GLN A 144 0.81 4.12 -1.46
N MET A 145 -0.29 3.42 -1.21
CA MET A 145 -0.41 2.52 -0.07
C MET A 145 0.10 1.14 -0.48
N GLU A 146 0.89 0.52 0.39
CA GLU A 146 1.45 -0.80 0.20
C GLU A 146 0.90 -1.75 1.29
N PHE A 147 0.31 -2.86 0.84
CA PHE A 147 -0.19 -3.94 1.69
C PHE A 147 0.83 -5.07 1.65
N ASN A 148 1.53 -5.27 2.76
CA ASN A 148 2.64 -6.20 2.92
C ASN A 148 2.16 -7.48 3.60
N ILE A 149 2.63 -8.63 3.15
CA ILE A 149 2.41 -9.91 3.82
C ILE A 149 3.74 -10.61 4.03
N ASP A 150 3.94 -11.16 5.23
CA ASP A 150 5.00 -12.13 5.52
C ASP A 150 4.37 -13.53 5.49
N TYR A 151 4.93 -14.41 4.65
CA TYR A 151 4.48 -15.79 4.50
C TYR A 151 4.96 -16.70 5.64
N GLY A 152 5.83 -16.21 6.53
CA GLY A 152 6.29 -16.94 7.71
C GLY A 152 7.26 -18.08 7.38
N ILE A 153 7.92 -18.03 6.23
CA ILE A 153 8.91 -19.04 5.82
C ILE A 153 10.32 -18.68 6.30
N GLY A 154 11.19 -19.69 6.39
CA GLY A 154 12.53 -19.54 6.96
C GLY A 154 13.45 -18.60 6.16
N SER A 155 14.45 -18.05 6.86
CA SER A 155 15.40 -17.05 6.35
C SER A 155 16.29 -17.49 5.17
N ALA A 156 16.33 -18.80 4.88
CA ALA A 156 16.93 -19.36 3.66
C ALA A 156 16.18 -18.90 2.39
N CYS A 157 14.88 -18.66 2.52
CA CYS A 157 13.97 -18.26 1.45
C CYS A 157 13.56 -16.78 1.55
N PHE A 158 14.39 -15.95 2.18
CA PHE A 158 14.11 -14.54 2.48
C PHE A 158 13.61 -13.73 1.25
N ASN A 159 14.14 -14.01 0.06
CA ASN A 159 13.77 -13.25 -1.15
C ASN A 159 12.32 -13.46 -1.60
N VAL A 160 11.66 -14.50 -1.08
CA VAL A 160 10.25 -14.80 -1.37
C VAL A 160 9.45 -14.99 -0.08
N SER A 161 10.02 -14.58 1.08
CA SER A 161 9.34 -14.76 2.37
C SER A 161 8.25 -13.72 2.59
N SER A 162 8.23 -12.65 1.79
CA SER A 162 7.18 -11.66 1.81
C SER A 162 6.79 -11.25 0.40
N SER A 163 5.64 -10.61 0.28
CA SER A 163 5.15 -9.98 -0.94
C SER A 163 4.35 -8.73 -0.57
N SER A 164 4.10 -7.86 -1.54
CA SER A 164 3.29 -6.68 -1.32
C SER A 164 2.42 -6.35 -2.52
N VAL A 165 1.27 -5.71 -2.23
CA VAL A 165 0.41 -5.10 -3.23
C VAL A 165 0.43 -3.60 -3.03
N ILE A 166 0.89 -2.90 -4.06
CA ILE A 166 0.93 -1.44 -4.09
C ILE A 166 -0.29 -0.91 -4.86
N MET A 167 -0.99 0.07 -4.29
CA MET A 167 -2.16 0.70 -4.88
C MET A 167 -2.09 2.22 -4.77
N GLU A 168 -2.58 2.91 -5.80
CA GLU A 168 -2.71 4.37 -5.75
C GLU A 168 -3.81 4.76 -4.75
N ILE A 169 -3.62 5.87 -4.03
CA ILE A 169 -4.63 6.31 -3.05
C ILE A 169 -5.96 6.66 -3.73
N SER A 170 -5.91 7.13 -4.98
CA SER A 170 -7.11 7.37 -5.79
C SER A 170 -7.93 6.10 -6.03
N GLU A 171 -7.29 4.94 -6.18
CA GLU A 171 -7.98 3.65 -6.29
C GLU A 171 -8.60 3.22 -4.95
N LEU A 172 -8.04 3.72 -3.85
CA LEU A 172 -8.44 3.37 -2.50
C LEU A 172 -9.55 4.25 -1.93
N GLU A 173 -9.78 5.44 -2.47
CA GLU A 173 -10.74 6.44 -1.93
C GLU A 173 -12.10 5.83 -1.57
N LYS A 174 -12.64 4.94 -2.41
CA LYS A 174 -13.96 4.31 -2.20
C LYS A 174 -14.01 3.31 -1.03
N TYR A 175 -12.86 2.90 -0.51
CA TYR A 175 -12.72 1.95 0.60
C TYR A 175 -12.33 2.63 1.91
N LEU A 176 -11.90 3.90 1.90
CA LEU A 176 -11.47 4.62 3.10
C LEU A 176 -12.69 5.09 3.92
N LYS A 177 -12.54 5.17 5.25
CA LYS A 177 -13.47 5.90 6.11
C LYS A 177 -13.24 7.42 6.03
#